data_AF-A0A3P3ZM57-F1
#
_entry.id   AF-A0A3P3ZM57-F1
#
_cell.length_a   1.000
_cell.length_b   1.000
_cell.length_c   1.000
_cell.angle_alpha   90.00
_cell.angle_beta   90.00
_cell.angle_gamma   90.00
#
_symmetry.space_group_name_H-M   'P 1'
#
loop_
_entity.id
_entity.type
_entity.pdbx_description
1 polymer ?
#
loop_
_entity_poly.entity_id
_entity_poly.type
_entity_poly.pdbx_seq_one_letter_code
_entity_poly.pdbx_strand_id
1 'polypeptide(L)'
;MNFPEHSNSVPPSSPAEEARLARTDPLTGLPNRLALDEYLPWALEQASQQQQVMAVGIIDLDDFKPVNDFLSWGMKKAIPY
;
A
#
# COMPACT_ATOMS: atom_id res chain seq x y z
N MET A 1 -44.40 2.17 -6.30
CA MET A 1 -43.10 2.11 -7.01
C MET A 1 -42.03 2.23 -5.96
N ASN A 2 -41.41 1.12 -5.55
CA ASN A 2 -40.33 1.11 -4.57
C ASN A 2 -39.02 0.93 -5.34
N PHE A 3 -38.13 1.92 -5.24
CA PHE A 3 -36.77 1.82 -5.77
C PHE A 3 -35.95 0.97 -4.80
N PRO A 4 -35.22 -0.08 -5.25
CA PRO A 4 -34.32 -0.79 -4.38
C PRO A 4 -33.10 0.09 -4.10
N GLU A 5 -32.92 0.52 -2.86
CA GLU A 5 -31.65 1.06 -2.40
C GLU A 5 -30.60 -0.03 -2.56
N HIS A 6 -29.61 0.21 -3.42
CA HIS A 6 -28.44 -0.65 -3.55
C HIS A 6 -27.66 -0.57 -2.23
N SER A 7 -27.87 -1.58 -1.39
CA SER A 7 -27.06 -1.89 -0.22
C SER A 7 -25.64 -2.25 -0.67
N ASN A 8 -24.79 -1.24 -0.90
CA ASN A 8 -23.34 -1.41 -0.82
C ASN A 8 -22.95 -1.48 0.66
N SER A 9 -23.48 -2.47 1.39
CA SER A 9 -22.87 -2.93 2.62
C SER A 9 -21.60 -3.67 2.21
N VAL A 10 -20.47 -2.96 2.18
CA VAL A 10 -19.15 -3.59 2.20
C VAL A 10 -19.22 -4.65 3.31
N PRO A 11 -19.03 -5.95 2.99
CA PRO A 11 -19.07 -6.99 4.02
C PRO A 11 -18.04 -6.63 5.10
N PRO A 12 -18.28 -6.96 6.39
CA PRO A 12 -17.29 -6.70 7.42
C PRO A 12 -15.98 -7.36 7.00
N SER A 13 -14.99 -6.53 6.67
CA SER A 13 -13.64 -6.98 6.36
C SER A 13 -13.13 -7.73 7.58
N SER A 14 -12.67 -8.96 7.38
CA SER A 14 -12.14 -9.74 8.51
C SER A 14 -10.94 -8.98 9.10
N PRO A 15 -10.65 -9.10 10.41
CA PRO A 15 -9.50 -8.43 11.01
C PRO A 15 -8.17 -8.73 10.29
N ALA A 16 -8.06 -9.92 9.68
CA ALA A 16 -6.93 -10.31 8.86
C ALA A 16 -6.84 -9.54 7.53
N GLU A 17 -7.98 -9.26 6.90
CA GLU A 17 -8.03 -8.48 5.66
C GLU A 17 -7.71 -7.01 5.92
N GLU A 18 -8.23 -6.44 7.01
CA GLU A 18 -7.89 -5.07 7.43
C GLU A 18 -6.40 -4.95 7.74
N ALA A 19 -5.84 -5.93 8.45
CA ALA A 19 -4.42 -6.01 8.74
C ALA A 19 -3.55 -6.15 7.48
N ARG A 20 -4.04 -6.84 6.44
CA ARG A 20 -3.37 -6.98 5.15
C ARG A 20 -3.41 -5.66 4.38
N LEU A 21 -4.57 -5.01 4.32
CA LEU A 21 -4.75 -3.71 3.65
C LEU A 21 -3.92 -2.62 4.33
N ALA A 22 -3.82 -2.63 5.67
CA ALA A 22 -2.98 -1.70 6.43
C ALA A 22 -1.48 -1.86 6.13
N ARG A 23 -1.05 -3.03 5.63
CA ARG A 23 0.35 -3.39 5.32
C ARG A 23 0.67 -3.42 3.84
N THR A 24 -0.31 -3.17 2.98
CA THR A 24 -0.14 -3.24 1.52
C THR A 24 -0.33 -1.84 0.94
N ASP A 25 0.55 -1.44 0.02
CA ASP A 25 0.35 -0.23 -0.75
C ASP A 25 -0.66 -0.52 -1.88
N PRO A 26 -1.80 0.21 -1.96
CA PRO A 26 -2.85 -0.09 -2.93
C PRO A 26 -2.46 0.24 -4.38
N LEU A 27 -1.44 1.06 -4.60
CA LEU A 27 -0.98 1.45 -5.93
C LEU A 27 -0.08 0.37 -6.57
N THR A 28 0.72 -0.30 -5.75
CA THR A 28 1.72 -1.28 -6.20
C THR A 28 1.40 -2.73 -5.82
N GLY A 29 0.54 -2.94 -4.83
CA GLY A 29 0.27 -4.26 -4.25
C GLY A 29 1.43 -4.82 -3.41
N LEU A 30 2.50 -4.05 -3.21
CA LEU A 30 3.66 -4.44 -2.43
C LEU A 30 3.47 -4.14 -0.94
N PRO A 31 4.26 -4.78 -0.05
CA PRO A 31 4.33 -4.38 1.34
C PRO A 31 4.66 -2.89 1.44
N ASN A 32 3.85 -2.15 2.19
CA ASN A 32 4.07 -0.73 2.38
C ASN A 32 5.18 -0.48 3.41
N ARG A 33 5.47 0.80 3.64
CA ARG A 33 6.50 1.21 4.61
C ARG A 33 6.25 0.66 6.02
N LEU A 34 4.99 0.60 6.47
CA LEU A 34 4.65 0.05 7.77
C LEU A 34 5.02 -1.43 7.86
N ALA A 35 4.72 -2.22 6.82
CA ALA A 35 5.09 -3.63 6.77
C ALA A 35 6.63 -3.83 6.78
N LEU A 36 7.37 -2.95 6.10
CA LEU A 36 8.84 -2.97 6.14
C LEU A 36 9.38 -2.66 7.54
N ASP A 37 8.83 -1.63 8.20
CA ASP A 37 9.22 -1.21 9.55
C ASP A 37 8.95 -2.31 10.60
N GLU A 38 7.88 -3.09 10.43
CA GLU A 38 7.58 -4.24 11.28
C GLU A 38 8.50 -5.44 11.00
N TYR A 39 8.88 -5.66 9.74
CA TYR A 39 9.65 -6.83 9.32
C TYR A 39 11.16 -6.68 9.57
N LEU A 40 11.72 -5.49 9.35
CA LEU A 40 13.17 -5.24 9.44
C LEU A 40 13.80 -5.65 10.79
N PRO A 41 13.21 -5.34 11.96
CA PRO A 41 13.77 -5.74 13.25
C PRO A 41 13.88 -7.25 13.40
N TRP A 42 12.83 -7.98 13.01
CA TRP A 42 12.82 -9.45 13.02
C TRP A 42 13.90 -10.00 12.08
N ALA A 43 14.00 -9.44 10.88
CA ALA A 43 14.94 -9.89 9.87
C ALA A 43 16.40 -9.68 10.34
N LEU A 44 16.70 -8.53 10.95
CA LEU A 44 18.01 -8.22 11.55
C LEU A 44 18.37 -9.16 12.69
N GLU A 45 17.39 -9.47 13.57
CA GLU A 45 17.60 -10.42 14.66
C GLU A 45 17.94 -11.82 14.12
N GLN A 46 17.22 -12.29 13.09
CA GLN A 46 17.49 -13.57 12.45
C GLN A 46 18.87 -13.62 11.81
N ALA A 47 19.28 -12.57 11.08
CA ALA A 47 20.62 -12.50 10.49
C ALA A 47 21.72 -12.50 11.56
N SER A 48 21.51 -11.80 12.68
CA SER A 48 22.42 -11.81 13.83
C SER A 48 22.55 -13.22 14.42
N GLN A 49 21.43 -13.90 14.67
CA GLN A 49 21.41 -15.26 15.23
C GLN A 49 22.09 -16.29 14.30
N GLN A 50 21.94 -16.12 12.99
CA GLN A 50 22.49 -17.04 11.99
C GLN A 50 23.90 -16.65 11.51
N GLN A 51 24.48 -15.57 12.05
CA GLN A 51 25.75 -15.00 11.60
C GLN A 51 25.78 -14.71 10.08
N GLN A 52 24.64 -14.29 9.53
CA GLN A 52 24.49 -13.97 8.12
C GLN A 52 24.51 -12.45 7.89
N VAL A 53 24.96 -12.05 6.71
CA VAL A 53 24.94 -10.65 6.29
C VAL A 53 23.59 -10.36 5.63
N MET A 54 22.93 -9.30 6.09
CA MET A 54 21.71 -8.77 5.48
C MET A 54 22.03 -7.50 4.69
N ALA A 55 21.43 -7.36 3.51
CA ALA A 55 21.46 -6.14 2.72
C ALA A 55 20.04 -5.59 2.55
N VAL A 56 19.89 -4.28 2.68
CA VAL A 56 18.63 -3.57 2.41
C VAL A 56 18.88 -2.61 1.26
N GLY A 57 18.10 -2.75 0.19
CA GLY A 57 18.14 -1.87 -0.98
C GLY A 57 16.97 -0.90 -0.96
N ILE A 58 17.24 0.38 -1.18
CA ILE A 58 16.22 1.40 -1.43
C ILE A 58 16.35 1.79 -2.90
N ILE A 59 15.24 1.72 -3.62
CA ILE A 59 15.16 2.09 -5.04
C ILE A 59 14.21 3.27 -5.12
N ASP A 60 14.65 4.35 -5.74
CA ASP A 60 13.81 5.48 -6.11
C ASP A 60 13.61 5.46 -7.64
N LEU A 61 12.45 5.91 -8.10
CA LEU A 61 12.16 6.03 -9.53
C LEU A 61 12.52 7.44 -9.98
N ASP A 62 13.66 7.59 -10.65
CA ASP A 62 14.09 8.85 -11.24
C ASP A 62 13.06 9.34 -12.29
N ASP A 63 12.84 10.66 -12.33
CA ASP A 63 11.90 11.33 -13.25
C ASP A 63 10.44 10.81 -13.21
N PHE A 64 9.96 10.31 -12.07
CA PHE A 64 8.54 9.90 -11.94
C PHE A 64 7.54 11.07 -11.81
N LYS A 65 8.03 12.31 -11.66
CA LYS A 65 7.19 13.51 -11.48
C LYS A 65 6.22 13.77 -12.64
N PRO A 66 6.63 13.72 -13.93
CA PRO A 66 5.72 13.96 -15.06
C PRO A 66 4.61 12.92 -15.19
N VAL A 67 4.87 11.66 -14.82
CA VAL A 67 3.85 10.58 -14.81
C VAL A 67 2.81 10.85 -13.72
N ASN A 68 3.26 11.17 -12.52
CA ASN A 68 2.37 11.51 -11.41
C ASN A 68 1.58 12.80 -11.69
N ASP A 69 2.19 13.79 -12.35
CA ASP A 69 1.53 15.02 -12.74
C ASP A 69 0.46 14.78 -13.82
N PHE A 70 0.73 13.92 -14.82
CA PHE A 70 -0.26 13.53 -15.83
C PHE A 70 -1.49 12.85 -15.20
N LEU A 71 -1.27 11.91 -14.28
CA LEU A 71 -2.34 11.22 -13.57
C LEU A 71 -3.11 12.17 -12.62
N SER A 72 -2.40 13.05 -11.90
CA SER A 72 -2.99 14.03 -10.99
C SER A 72 -3.83 15.09 -11.70
N TRP A 73 -3.44 15.53 -12.89
CA TRP A 73 -4.21 16.48 -13.70
C TRP A 73 -5.48 15.86 -14.29
N GLY A 74 -5.45 14.57 -14.64
CA GLY A 74 -6.62 13.84 -15.13
C GLY A 74 -7.75 13.74 -14.09
N MET A 75 -7.41 13.51 -12.83
CA MET A 75 -8.42 13.39 -11.75
C MET A 75 -8.99 14.75 -11.31
N LYS A 76 -8.20 15.84 -11.35
CA LYS A 76 -8.68 17.18 -10.98
C LYS A 76 -9.69 17.78 -11.97
N LYS A 77 -9.74 17.31 -13.22
CA LYS A 77 -10.74 17.76 -14.21
C LYS A 77 -12.13 17.15 -14.04
N ALA A 78 -12.28 16.11 -13.21
CA ALA A 78 -13.54 15.38 -13.06
C ALA A 78 -14.46 15.88 -11.93
N ILE A 79 -14.05 16.92 -11.19
CA ILE A 79 -14.89 17.57 -10.17
C ILE A 79 -15.32 18.94 -10.71
N PRO A 80 -16.50 19.06 -11.36
CA PRO A 80 -17.06 20.36 -11.67
C PRO A 80 -17.57 21.01 -10.37
N TYR A 81 -17.21 22.27 -10.13
CA TYR A 81 -17.93 23.14 -9.21
C TYR A 81 -19.31 23.48 -9.76
#